data_AF-A0A9E4V7V5-F1
#
_entry.id   AF-A0A9E4V7V5-F1
#
_cell.length_a   1.000
_cell.length_b   1.000
_cell.length_c   1.000
_cell.angle_alpha   90.00
_cell.angle_beta   90.00
_cell.angle_gamma   90.00
#
_symmetry.space_group_name_H-M   'P 1'
#
loop_
_entity.id
_entity.type
_entity.pdbx_description
1 polymer ?
#
loop_
_entity_poly.entity_id
_entity_poly.type
_entity_poly.pdbx_seq_one_letter_code
_entity_poly.pdbx_strand_id
1 'polypeptide(L)'
;MVRFFTAGESHGQGLVIIVEGVPAGLPISEDYIGVHLARRQKGYGRGGRMLIEQDRAKIISGVRHGLTLGSPIGMTLENKDWANWEEAMAVDPLEGPPQSPRTQRITRLR
;
A
#
# COMPACT_ATOMS: atom_id res chain seq x y z
N MET A 1 -13.83 18.36 8.93
CA MET A 1 -13.74 16.98 9.46
C MET A 1 -12.78 16.21 8.57
N VAL A 2 -11.76 15.56 9.14
CA VAL A 2 -10.79 14.76 8.36
C VAL A 2 -11.40 13.39 8.07
N ARG A 3 -11.24 12.89 6.84
CA ARG A 3 -11.69 11.57 6.40
C ARG A 3 -10.57 10.87 5.67
N PHE A 4 -10.53 9.55 5.70
CA PHE A 4 -9.58 8.79 4.90
C PHE A 4 -10.19 7.47 4.42
N PHE A 5 -9.69 7.01 3.27
CA PHE A 5 -10.05 5.77 2.63
C PHE A 5 -8.77 4.98 2.33
N THR A 6 -8.87 3.66 2.43
CA THR A 6 -7.80 2.73 2.08
C THR A 6 -8.36 1.65 1.16
N ALA A 7 -7.60 1.28 0.14
CA ALA A 7 -7.93 0.17 -0.76
C ALA A 7 -6.68 -0.69 -1.00
N GLY A 8 -6.90 -1.96 -1.37
CA GLY A 8 -5.86 -2.92 -1.70
C GLY A 8 -5.85 -4.16 -0.79
N GLU A 9 -5.34 -5.25 -1.34
CA GLU A 9 -5.29 -6.56 -0.72
C GLU A 9 -3.89 -6.89 -0.18
N SER A 10 -3.80 -7.76 0.83
CA SER A 10 -2.52 -8.14 1.46
C SER A 10 -1.48 -8.70 0.48
N HIS A 11 -1.92 -9.33 -0.61
CA HIS A 11 -1.07 -9.88 -1.66
C HIS A 11 -1.31 -9.23 -3.03
N GLY A 12 -2.12 -8.17 -3.09
CA GLY A 12 -2.35 -7.39 -4.31
C GLY A 12 -1.12 -6.56 -4.69
N GLN A 13 -1.24 -5.81 -5.79
CA GLN A 13 -0.16 -4.96 -6.33
C GLN A 13 0.34 -3.90 -5.35
N GLY A 14 -0.54 -3.43 -4.47
CA GLY A 14 -0.22 -2.38 -3.53
C GLY A 14 -1.44 -1.86 -2.80
N LEU A 15 -1.24 -0.79 -2.05
CA LEU A 15 -2.28 -0.09 -1.31
C LEU A 15 -2.47 1.32 -1.88
N VAL A 16 -3.72 1.76 -1.90
CA VAL A 16 -4.10 3.14 -2.24
C VAL A 16 -4.71 3.79 -1.01
N ILE A 17 -4.31 5.02 -0.72
CA ILE A 17 -4.81 5.80 0.41
C ILE A 17 -5.26 7.18 -0.10
N ILE A 18 -6.43 7.61 0.34
CA ILE A 18 -6.95 8.96 0.09
C ILE A 18 -7.25 9.60 1.44
N VAL A 19 -6.73 10.80 1.67
CA VAL A 19 -7.01 11.60 2.87
C VAL A 19 -7.63 12.93 2.46
N GLU A 20 -8.79 13.25 3.01
CA GLU A 20 -9.56 14.47 2.72
C GLU A 20 -9.77 15.31 3.99
N GLY A 21 -9.93 16.62 3.82
CA GLY A 21 -10.25 17.55 4.90
C GLY A 21 -9.02 18.05 5.65
N VAL A 22 -7.84 17.84 5.08
CA VAL A 22 -6.56 18.37 5.57
C VAL A 22 -6.44 19.83 5.11
N PRO A 23 -6.20 20.80 6.02
CA PRO A 23 -6.04 22.19 5.63
C PRO A 23 -4.78 22.38 4.78
N ALA A 24 -4.76 23.44 3.96
CA ALA A 24 -3.59 23.82 3.18
C ALA A 24 -2.45 24.37 4.08
N GLY A 25 -1.21 24.23 3.61
CA GLY A 25 -0.02 24.80 4.27
C GLY A 25 0.60 23.92 5.35
N LEU A 26 0.16 22.67 5.53
CA LEU A 26 0.80 21.74 6.46
C LEU A 26 2.01 21.07 5.82
N PRO A 27 3.15 20.97 6.52
CA PRO A 27 4.33 20.30 6.02
C PRO A 27 4.12 18.78 5.98
N ILE A 28 4.44 18.18 4.84
CA ILE A 28 4.41 16.72 4.65
C ILE A 28 5.40 16.30 3.56
N SER A 29 6.05 15.15 3.77
CA SER A 29 6.96 14.53 2.80
C SER A 29 6.84 13.02 2.84
N GLU A 30 7.30 12.35 1.78
CA GLU A 30 7.38 10.89 1.75
C GLU A 30 8.31 10.34 2.84
N ASP A 31 9.41 11.04 3.13
CA ASP A 31 10.36 10.63 4.18
C ASP A 31 9.72 10.67 5.57
N TYR A 32 8.93 11.72 5.84
CA TYR A 32 8.15 11.80 7.07
C TYR A 32 7.23 10.59 7.23
N ILE A 33 6.56 10.18 6.15
CA ILE A 33 5.68 9.00 6.15
C ILE A 33 6.51 7.71 6.31
N GLY A 34 7.66 7.61 5.63
CA GLY A 34 8.58 6.47 5.69
C GLY A 34 9.06 6.15 7.10
N VAL A 35 9.33 7.16 7.94
CA VAL A 35 9.68 6.95 9.36
C VAL A 35 8.57 6.21 10.11
N HIS A 36 7.30 6.54 9.85
CA HIS A 36 6.17 5.89 10.50
C HIS A 36 5.92 4.48 9.96
N LEU A 37 6.10 4.28 8.65
CA LEU A 37 6.04 2.94 8.04
C LEU A 37 7.13 2.02 8.62
N ALA A 38 8.36 2.51 8.75
CA ALA A 38 9.46 1.76 9.36
C ALA A 38 9.18 1.39 10.82
N ARG A 39 8.46 2.23 11.58
CA ARG A 39 8.03 1.88 12.95
C ARG A 39 7.05 0.70 12.95
N ARG A 40 6.13 0.64 11.98
CA ARG A 40 5.15 -0.47 11.84
C ARG A 40 5.82 -1.82 11.56
N GLN A 41 6.98 -1.80 10.89
CA GLN A 41 7.75 -3.00 10.56
C GLN A 41 8.57 -3.53 11.75
N LYS A 42 8.72 -2.75 12.83
CA LYS A 42 9.47 -3.15 14.04
C LYS A 42 8.54 -3.84 15.05
N GLY A 43 8.96 -4.98 15.59
CA GLY A 43 8.25 -5.69 16.67
C GLY A 43 8.67 -7.16 16.80
N TYR A 44 8.66 -7.68 18.03
CA TYR A 44 8.97 -9.10 18.30
C TYR A 44 7.97 -10.01 17.57
N GLY A 45 8.46 -11.04 16.88
CA GLY A 45 7.63 -11.95 16.06
C GLY A 45 7.37 -11.49 14.62
N ARG A 46 7.90 -10.35 14.18
CA ARG A 46 7.85 -9.92 12.77
C ARG A 46 8.89 -10.71 11.96
N GLY A 47 8.47 -11.35 10.87
CA GLY A 47 9.31 -12.24 10.06
C GLY A 47 10.43 -11.52 9.30
N GLY A 48 11.41 -12.30 8.79
CA GLY A 48 12.63 -11.77 8.17
C GLY A 48 12.42 -10.81 6.99
N ARG A 49 11.30 -10.92 6.26
CA ARG A 49 10.97 -10.05 5.14
C ARG A 49 10.80 -8.57 5.55
N MET A 50 10.22 -8.31 6.72
CA MET A 50 10.02 -6.95 7.25
C MET A 50 11.32 -6.28 7.73
N LEU A 51 12.43 -7.02 7.80
CA LEU A 51 13.77 -6.48 8.11
C LEU A 51 14.51 -6.00 6.86
N ILE A 52 14.11 -6.47 5.67
CA ILE A 52 14.83 -6.25 4.41
C ILE A 52 14.04 -5.30 3.49
N GLU A 53 12.71 -5.43 3.46
CA GLU A 53 11.85 -4.57 2.65
C GLU A 53 11.45 -3.31 3.41
N GLN A 54 11.84 -2.15 2.86
CA GLN A 54 11.33 -0.85 3.31
C GLN A 54 10.07 -0.50 2.52
N ASP A 55 8.95 -0.40 3.23
CA ASP A 55 7.70 0.13 2.69
C ASP A 55 7.89 1.63 2.39
N ARG A 56 7.52 2.08 1.18
CA ARG A 56 7.57 3.50 0.81
C ARG A 56 6.23 3.95 0.27
N ALA A 57 5.66 4.98 0.89
CA ALA A 57 4.51 5.67 0.35
C ALA A 57 4.97 6.68 -0.70
N LYS A 58 4.31 6.68 -1.86
CA LYS A 58 4.45 7.69 -2.90
C LYS A 58 3.27 8.64 -2.82
N ILE A 59 3.53 9.93 -2.72
CA ILE A 59 2.47 10.95 -2.76
C ILE A 59 2.19 11.30 -4.23
N ILE A 60 0.94 11.18 -4.66
CA ILE A 60 0.52 11.41 -6.05
C ILE A 60 -0.34 12.66 -6.23
N SER A 61 -0.94 13.18 -5.16
CA SER A 61 -1.78 14.39 -5.22
C SER A 61 -1.85 15.12 -3.87
N GLY A 62 -2.41 16.33 -3.87
CA GLY A 62 -2.72 17.10 -2.65
C GLY A 62 -1.54 17.75 -1.93
N VAL A 63 -0.31 17.56 -2.43
CA VAL A 63 0.92 18.13 -1.87
C VAL A 63 1.73 18.77 -2.98
N ARG A 64 2.26 19.97 -2.71
CA ARG A 64 3.17 20.68 -3.61
C ARG A 64 4.25 21.38 -2.79
N HIS A 65 5.50 21.23 -3.21
CA HIS A 65 6.67 21.81 -2.51
C HIS A 65 6.72 21.46 -1.00
N GLY A 66 6.31 20.24 -0.65
CA GLY A 66 6.31 19.76 0.74
C GLY A 66 5.18 20.30 1.61
N LEU A 67 4.19 20.99 1.01
CA LEU A 67 3.03 21.54 1.72
C LEU A 67 1.72 20.98 1.16
N THR A 68 0.74 20.76 2.03
CA THR A 68 -0.62 20.37 1.64
C THR A 68 -1.34 21.51 0.91
N LEU A 69 -2.17 21.15 -0.06
CA LEU A 69 -2.93 22.12 -0.87
C LEU A 69 -4.38 22.34 -0.40
N GLY A 70 -4.86 21.56 0.56
CA GLY A 70 -6.27 21.56 0.95
C GLY A 70 -7.15 20.61 0.13
N SER A 71 -6.71 20.24 -1.07
CA SER A 71 -7.31 19.16 -1.88
C SER A 71 -6.98 17.77 -1.29
N PRO A 72 -7.73 16.71 -1.66
CA PRO A 72 -7.43 15.35 -1.22
C PRO A 72 -5.99 14.94 -1.50
N ILE A 73 -5.36 14.29 -0.52
CA ILE A 73 -4.01 13.73 -0.61
C ILE A 73 -4.13 12.26 -1.00
N GLY A 74 -3.70 11.93 -2.21
CA GLY A 74 -3.60 10.57 -2.71
C GLY A 74 -2.20 10.01 -2.49
N MET A 75 -2.13 8.76 -2.01
CA MET A 75 -0.88 8.04 -1.81
C MET A 75 -0.99 6.60 -2.29
N THR A 76 0.12 6.05 -2.76
CA THR A 76 0.23 4.62 -3.12
C THR A 76 1.40 3.98 -2.39
N LEU A 77 1.24 2.74 -1.94
CA LEU A 77 2.34 1.87 -1.49
C LEU A 77 2.41 0.66 -2.39
N GLU A 78 3.56 0.38 -2.96
CA GLU A 78 3.79 -0.80 -3.79
C GLU A 78 4.05 -2.04 -2.92
N ASN A 79 3.49 -3.19 -3.30
CA ASN A 79 3.80 -4.48 -2.70
C ASN A 79 4.87 -5.20 -3.51
N LYS A 80 6.09 -5.29 -2.96
CA LYS A 80 7.22 -5.96 -3.61
C LYS A 80 7.03 -7.48 -3.77
N ASP A 81 6.09 -8.09 -3.05
CA ASP A 81 5.79 -9.52 -3.24
C ASP A 81 4.95 -9.80 -4.48
N TRP A 82 4.38 -8.76 -5.10
CA TRP A 82 3.35 -8.91 -6.13
C TRP A 82 3.74 -9.92 -7.21
N ALA A 83 5.00 -9.92 -7.64
CA ALA A 83 5.54 -10.85 -8.64
C ALA A 83 5.30 -12.34 -8.30
N ASN A 84 5.19 -12.67 -7.01
CA ASN A 84 4.93 -14.05 -6.56
C ASN A 84 3.43 -14.36 -6.41
N TRP A 85 2.55 -13.39 -6.65
CA TRP A 85 1.10 -13.48 -6.44
C TRP A 85 0.28 -13.12 -7.68
N GLU A 86 0.91 -12.75 -8.81
CA GLU A 86 0.24 -12.27 -10.01
C GLU A 86 -0.93 -13.15 -10.47
N GLU A 87 -0.70 -14.46 -10.57
CA GLU A 87 -1.73 -15.41 -11.00
C GLU A 87 -2.82 -15.61 -9.93
N ALA A 88 -2.42 -15.74 -8.66
CA ALA A 88 -3.34 -16.02 -7.56
C ALA A 88 -4.25 -14.82 -7.23
N MET A 89 -3.82 -13.62 -7.59
CA MET A 89 -4.49 -12.35 -7.36
C MET A 89 -4.86 -11.67 -8.69
N ALA A 90 -4.93 -12.43 -9.78
CA ALA A 90 -5.32 -11.92 -11.09
C ALA A 90 -6.71 -11.26 -11.00
N VAL A 91 -6.83 -10.06 -11.59
CA VAL A 91 -8.10 -9.31 -11.63
C VAL A 91 -9.03 -9.95 -12.66
N ASP A 92 -8.47 -10.39 -13.78
CA ASP A 92 -9.19 -11.07 -14.84
C ASP A 92 -9.33 -12.57 -14.53
N PRO A 93 -10.39 -13.24 -15.03
CA PRO A 93 -10.53 -14.69 -14.93
C PRO A 93 -9.34 -15.42 -15.55
N LEU A 94 -8.91 -16.51 -14.91
CA LEU A 94 -7.84 -17.35 -15.43
C LEU A 94 -8.32 -18.14 -16.66
N GLU A 95 -7.52 -18.12 -17.73
CA GLU A 95 -7.69 -18.97 -18.88
C GLU A 95 -7.07 -20.35 -18.60
N GLY A 96 -7.85 -21.23 -17.97
CA GLY A 96 -7.45 -22.61 -17.68
C GLY A 96 -7.12 -22.87 -16.20
N PRO A 97 -6.61 -24.07 -15.88
CA PRO A 97 -6.31 -24.45 -14.50
C PRO A 97 -5.13 -23.63 -13.96
N PRO A 98 -5.14 -23.31 -12.65
CA PRO A 98 -4.06 -22.54 -12.05
C PRO A 98 -2.74 -23.32 -12.10
N GLN A 99 -1.68 -22.62 -12.48
CA GLN A 99 -0.30 -23.12 -12.56
C GLN A 99 0.43 -22.91 -11.23
N SER A 100 0.06 -21.88 -10.47
CA SER A 100 0.67 -21.58 -9.17
C SER A 100 0.01 -22.38 -8.03
N PRO A 101 0.80 -23.04 -7.17
CA PRO A 101 0.28 -23.70 -5.96
C PRO A 101 -0.29 -22.70 -4.94
N ARG A 102 -0.01 -21.39 -5.09
CA ARG A 102 -0.58 -20.35 -4.23
C ARG A 102 -2.05 -20.08 -4.55
N THR A 103 -2.45 -20.20 -5.82
CA THR A 103 -3.84 -20.04 -6.26
C THR A 103 -4.74 -21.11 -5.63
N GLN A 104 -4.23 -22.34 -5.50
CA GLN A 104 -4.97 -23.45 -4.86
C GLN A 104 -5.10 -23.30 -3.33
N ARG A 105 -4.24 -22.49 -2.70
CA ARG A 105 -4.22 -22.28 -1.24
C ARG A 105 -5.07 -21.11 -0.77
N ILE A 106 -5.51 -20.20 -1.65
CA ILE A 106 -6.42 -19.12 -1.29
C ILE A 106 -7.80 -19.75 -1.01
N THR A 107 -8.02 -20.11 0.24
CA THR A 107 -9.15 -20.96 0.63
C THR A 107 -10.48 -20.21 0.65
N ARG A 108 -10.49 -18.88 0.54
CA ARG A 108 -11.72 -18.06 0.47
C ARG A 108 -11.46 -16.75 -0.31
N LEU A 109 -12.02 -16.65 -1.51
CA LEU A 109 -12.50 -15.36 -2.01
C LEU A 109 -13.73 -15.01 -1.17
N ARG A 110 -13.70 -13.88 -0.46
CA ARG A 110 -14.87 -13.34 0.23
C ARG A 110 -15.51 -12.27 -0.63
#